data_AF-A0A1E3W7C6-F1
#
_entry.id   AF-A0A1E3W7C6-F1
#
_cell.length_a   1.000
_cell.length_b   1.000
_cell.length_c   1.000
_cell.angle_alpha   90.00
_cell.angle_beta   90.00
_cell.angle_gamma   90.00
#
_symmetry.space_group_name_H-M   'P 1'
#
loop_
_entity.id
_entity.type
_entity.pdbx_description
1 polymer ?
#
loop_
_entity_poly.entity_id
_entity_poly.type
_entity_poly.pdbx_seq_one_letter_code
_entity_poly.pdbx_strand_id
1 'polypeptide(L)' 'MTAIGRLKNRSEFLYVKAGTRFATPSLVLQARRRAAPEPAHLARFGFTATKSLGGGGHPQPRPPPP' A
#
# COMPACT_ATOMS: atom_id res chain seq x y z
N MET A 1 14.31 -16.65 -2.29
CA MET A 1 13.57 -15.40 -2.60
C MET A 1 12.21 -15.48 -1.93
N THR A 2 11.91 -14.59 -0.97
CA THR A 2 10.61 -14.59 -0.28
C THR A 2 9.58 -13.93 -1.18
N ALA A 3 8.62 -14.70 -1.70
CA ALA A 3 7.58 -14.16 -2.55
C ALA A 3 6.61 -13.29 -1.72
N ILE A 4 6.48 -12.00 -2.04
CA ILE A 4 5.57 -11.08 -1.34
C ILE A 4 4.29 -10.96 -2.16
N GLY A 5 3.14 -11.26 -1.55
CA GLY A 5 1.86 -11.07 -2.20
C GLY A 5 1.41 -9.60 -2.22
N ARG A 6 0.61 -9.21 -3.20
CA ARG A 6 0.07 -7.83 -3.32
C ARG A 6 -1.44 -7.80 -3.12
N LEU A 7 -1.95 -6.77 -2.46
CA LEU A 7 -3.38 -6.41 -2.48
C LEU A 7 -3.65 -5.62 -3.76
N LYS A 8 -4.67 -6.01 -4.52
CA LYS A 8 -4.97 -5.43 -5.84
C LYS A 8 -6.32 -4.72 -5.85
N ASN A 9 -7.31 -5.28 -5.17
CA ASN A 9 -8.70 -4.85 -5.29
C ASN A 9 -9.16 -4.09 -4.05
N ARG A 10 -10.03 -3.09 -4.23
CA ARG A 10 -10.59 -2.28 -3.13
C ARG A 10 -11.18 -3.11 -2.00
N SER A 11 -11.89 -4.19 -2.32
CA SER A 11 -12.49 -5.09 -1.33
C SER A 11 -11.44 -5.73 -0.40
N GLU A 12 -10.22 -5.96 -0.89
CA GLU A 12 -9.12 -6.50 -0.09
C GLU A 12 -8.57 -5.47 0.90
N PHE A 13 -8.45 -4.21 0.46
CA PHE A 13 -8.08 -3.10 1.36
C PHE A 13 -9.16 -2.87 2.43
N LEU A 14 -10.44 -2.92 2.07
CA LEU A 14 -11.54 -2.81 3.03
C LEU A 14 -11.56 -3.98 4.02
N TYR A 15 -11.29 -5.20 3.55
CA TYR A 15 -11.17 -6.38 4.40
C TYR A 15 -10.07 -6.22 5.46
N VAL A 16 -8.90 -5.72 5.05
CA VAL A 16 -7.75 -5.46 5.94
C VAL A 16 -8.02 -4.29 6.89
N LYS A 17 -8.71 -3.24 6.41
CA LYS A 17 -9.09 -2.07 7.23
C LYS A 17 -9.92 -2.44 8.46
N ALA A 18 -10.71 -3.51 8.39
CA ALA A 18 -11.50 -4.05 9.50
C ALA A 18 -10.68 -4.91 10.50
N GLY A 19 -9.36 -5.00 10.34
CA GLY A 19 -8.46 -5.68 11.27
C GLY A 19 -7.82 -4.76 12.31
N THR A 20 -6.68 -5.19 12.85
CA THR A 20 -5.87 -4.43 13.80
C THR A 20 -5.26 -3.20 13.12
N ARG A 21 -5.23 -2.07 13.84
CA ARG A 21 -4.71 -0.79 13.35
C ARG A 21 -3.63 -0.27 14.29
N PHE A 22 -2.53 0.18 13.70
CA PHE A 22 -1.47 0.92 14.36
C PHE A 22 -1.21 2.22 13.60
N ALA A 23 -1.27 3.36 14.28
CA ALA A 23 -1.17 4.67 13.66
C ALA A 23 -0.01 5.47 14.27
N THR A 24 0.82 6.03 13.40
CA THR A 24 1.86 7.02 13.69
C THR A 24 1.55 8.30 12.90
N PRO A 25 2.22 9.43 13.18
CA PRO A 25 1.95 10.69 12.50
C PRO A 25 2.04 10.63 10.97
N SER A 26 2.91 9.78 10.42
CA SER A 26 3.18 9.69 8.98
C SER A 26 2.71 8.38 8.34
N LEU A 27 2.27 7.39 9.13
CA LEU A 27 1.92 6.07 8.63
C LEU A 27 0.77 5.47 9.43
N VAL A 28 -0.18 4.88 8.73
CA VAL A 28 -1.18 4.00 9.33
C VAL A 28 -0.99 2.60 8.79
N LEU A 29 -0.66 1.65 9.67
CA LEU A 29 -0.58 0.24 9.36
C LEU A 29 -1.90 -0.44 9.77
N GLN A 30 -2.47 -1.21 8.85
CA GLN A 30 -3.63 -2.04 9.11
C GLN A 30 -3.33 -3.47 8.69
N ALA A 31 -3.70 -4.44 9.53
CA ALA A 31 -3.42 -5.85 9.30
C ALA A 31 -4.59 -6.71 9.80
N ARG A 32 -4.89 -7.77 9.05
CA ARG A 32 -5.92 -8.74 9.42
C ARG A 32 -5.43 -10.16 9.15
N ARG A 33 -5.65 -11.06 10.11
CA ARG A 33 -5.40 -12.49 9.92
C ARG A 33 -6.38 -13.04 8.88
N ARG A 34 -5.87 -13.74 7.86
CA ARG A 34 -6.72 -14.37 6.84
C ARG A 34 -7.40 -15.61 7.43
N ALA A 35 -8.70 -15.77 7.17
CA ALA A 35 -9.49 -16.90 7.68
C ALA A 35 -9.43 -18.17 6.81
N ALA A 36 -8.79 -18.12 5.63
CA ALA A 36 -8.81 -19.19 4.62
C ALA A 36 -7.58 -20.12 4.70
N PRO A 37 -7.69 -21.39 4.24
CA PRO A 37 -6.61 -22.40 4.27
C PRO A 37 -5.57 -22.25 3.15
N GLU A 38 -5.63 -21.18 2.37
CA GLU A 38 -4.58 -20.81 1.41
C GLU A 38 -3.20 -20.83 2.07
N PRO A 39 -2.14 -21.28 1.39
CA PRO A 39 -0.82 -21.40 1.99
C PRO A 39 -0.46 -20.12 2.73
N ALA A 40 -0.46 -20.20 4.05
CA ALA A 40 -0.22 -19.09 4.99
C ALA A 40 1.20 -18.51 4.87
N HIS A 41 1.98 -19.01 3.91
CA HIS A 41 3.40 -18.75 3.74
C HIS A 41 3.68 -17.35 3.20
N LEU A 42 2.69 -16.65 2.61
CA LEU A 42 2.91 -15.32 2.02
C LEU A 42 1.97 -14.24 2.56
N ALA A 43 2.54 -13.29 3.30
CA ALA A 43 1.87 -12.05 3.65
C ALA A 43 1.59 -11.22 2.38
N ARG A 44 0.41 -10.58 2.35
CA ARG A 44 0.00 -9.70 1.26
C ARG A 44 -0.01 -8.25 1.72
N PHE A 45 0.54 -7.37 0.90
CA PHE A 45 0.68 -5.95 1.23
C PHE A 45 0.10 -5.06 0.14
N GLY A 46 -0.37 -3.90 0.54
CA GLY A 46 -0.77 -2.81 -0.33
C GLY A 46 -0.69 -1.51 0.46
N PHE A 47 -0.60 -0.38 -0.24
CA PHE A 47 -0.59 0.93 0.39
C PHE A 47 -1.50 1.89 -0.36
N THR A 48 -1.96 2.91 0.36
CA THR A 48 -2.66 4.05 -0.21
C THR A 48 -1.91 5.31 0.19
N ALA A 49 -1.74 6.24 -0.74
CA ALA A 49 -1.23 7.57 -0.47
C ALA A 49 -2.34 8.59 -0.75
N THR A 50 -2.48 9.60 0.10
CA THR A 50 -3.43 10.68 -0.17
C THR A 50 -2.88 11.58 -1.27
N LYS A 51 -3.77 12.09 -2.14
CA LYS A 51 -3.38 13.01 -3.21
C LYS A 51 -2.74 14.31 -2.69
N SER A 52 -3.05 14.69 -1.45
CA SER A 52 -2.48 15.85 -0.77
C SER A 52 -0.97 15.75 -0.50
N LEU A 53 -0.39 14.55 -0.58
CA LEU A 53 1.06 14.35 -0.42
C LEU A 53 1.88 14.83 -1.62
N GLY A 54 1.24 15.44 -2.62
CA GLY A 54 1.87 15.99 -3.82
C GLY A 54 1.78 15.04 -5.01
N GLY A 55 1.19 15.54 -6.10
CA GLY A 55 1.25 14.88 -7.41
C GLY A 55 2.67 14.90 -7.94
N GLY A 56 3.09 13.78 -8.55
CA GLY A 56 4.48 13.49 -8.87
C GLY A 56 5.21 14.58 -9.64
N GLY A 57 6.47 14.78 -9.25
CA GLY A 57 7.48 15.53 -9.99
C GLY A 57 7.14 17.01 -10.16
N HIS A 58 7.86 17.87 -9.44
CA HIS A 58 8.05 19.24 -9.92
C HIS A 58 8.47 19.17 -11.41
N PRO A 59 7.76 19.81 -12.35
CA PRO A 59 8.19 19.82 -13.74
C PRO A 59 9.56 20.49 -13.80
N GLN A 60 10.61 19.71 -14.07
CA GLN A 60 11.90 20.28 -14.41
C GLN A 60 11.73 21.05 -15.73
N PRO A 61 12.07 22.35 -15.81
CA PRO A 61 12.13 23.04 -17.09
C PRO A 61 13.04 22.26 -18.04
N ARG A 62 12.58 22.06 -19.28
CA ARG A 62 13.40 21.46 -20.33
C ARG A 62 14.63 22.37 -20.56
N PRO A 63 15.87 21.82 -20.61
CA PRO A 63 17.03 22.63 -20.96
C PRO A 63 16.88 23.19 -22.39
N PRO A 64 17.45 24.36 -22.69
CA PRO A 64 17.44 24.92 -24.04
C PRO A 64 18.17 23.99 -25.03
N PRO A 65 17.78 23.99 -26.33
CA PRO A 65 18.47 23.21 -27.35
C PRO A 65 19.92 23.67 -27.55
N PRO A 66 20.81 22.77 -28.06
CA PRO A 66 22.23 23.06 -28.26
C PRO A 66 22.49 24.15 -29.29
#